data_AF-A0A954MQQ9-F1
#
_entry.id   AF-A0A954MQQ9-F1
#
_cell.length_a   1.000
_cell.length_b   1.000
_cell.length_c   1.000
_cell.angle_alpha   90.00
_cell.angle_beta   90.00
_cell.angle_gamma   90.00
#
_symmetry.space_group_name_H-M   'P 1'
#
loop_
_entity.id
_entity.type
_entity.pdbx_description
1 polymer ?
#
loop_
_entity_poly.entity_id
_entity_poly.type
_entity_poly.pdbx_seq_one_letter_code
_entity_poly.pdbx_strand_id
1 'polypeptide(L)'
;LFAQKHFGIWPLVSGTLLTTAVAMAVALPFGLLSAIYLSEFAGARTRRLLKPALEVLAGIPTIVYGFFALTVVTPILQGIIPDLAGFNALSAGIVMGIMIIPMISSLSEDALQSVPRALREASWGLGATRIATIFRVTLPAAASGITASIILAVSRAIGETMIVAIAAGQQPNLTADPTQSVETMTAY
;
A
#
# COMPACT_ATOMS: atom_id res chain seq x y z
N LEU A 1 10.12 -38.20 -2.75
CA LEU A 1 8.68 -37.91 -2.97
C LEU A 1 8.59 -36.78 -3.98
N PHE A 2 8.42 -37.15 -5.25
CA PHE A 2 8.35 -36.20 -6.35
C PHE A 2 7.06 -35.39 -6.23
N ALA A 3 7.17 -34.12 -5.82
CA ALA A 3 6.06 -33.19 -5.88
C ALA A 3 5.58 -33.15 -7.35
N GLN A 4 4.34 -33.56 -7.60
CA GLN A 4 3.71 -33.31 -8.89
C GLN A 4 3.66 -31.80 -9.09
N LYS A 5 4.59 -31.26 -9.88
CA LYS A 5 4.56 -29.88 -10.33
C LYS A 5 3.31 -29.72 -11.19
N HIS A 6 2.25 -29.20 -10.59
CA HIS A 6 1.11 -28.69 -11.34
C HIS A 6 1.57 -27.39 -11.97
N PHE A 7 2.10 -27.48 -13.20
CA PHE A 7 2.47 -26.32 -13.99
C PHE A 7 1.18 -25.58 -14.39
N GLY A 8 1.03 -24.37 -13.87
CA GLY A 8 -0.08 -23.49 -14.22
C GLY A 8 0.25 -22.07 -13.83
N ILE A 9 -0.20 -21.10 -14.64
CA ILE A 9 -0.02 -19.67 -14.31
C ILE A 9 -0.93 -19.27 -13.15
N TRP A 10 -2.01 -20.03 -12.92
CA TRP A 10 -3.07 -19.72 -11.97
C TRP A 10 -2.59 -19.55 -10.52
N PRO A 11 -1.77 -20.47 -9.94
CA PRO A 11 -1.16 -20.25 -8.63
C PRO A 11 -0.35 -18.96 -8.53
N LEU A 12 0.41 -18.62 -9.58
CA LEU A 12 1.25 -17.41 -9.60
C LEU A 12 0.40 -16.14 -9.65
N VAL A 13 -0.62 -16.13 -10.50
CA VAL A 13 -1.59 -15.02 -10.59
C VAL A 13 -2.33 -14.87 -9.27
N SER A 14 -2.80 -15.96 -8.66
CA SER A 14 -3.47 -15.91 -7.36
C SER A 14 -2.56 -15.38 -6.27
N GLY A 15 -1.28 -15.80 -6.25
CA GLY A 15 -0.30 -15.31 -5.30
C GLY A 15 -0.09 -13.81 -5.43
N THR A 16 0.12 -13.31 -6.65
CA THR A 16 0.28 -11.87 -6.93
C THR A 16 -0.96 -11.07 -6.55
N LEU A 17 -2.16 -11.55 -6.91
CA LEU A 17 -3.40 -10.84 -6.60
C LEU A 17 -3.68 -10.81 -5.09
N LEU A 18 -3.42 -11.92 -4.40
CA LEU A 18 -3.63 -12.02 -2.97
C LEU A 18 -2.68 -11.09 -2.20
N THR A 19 -1.38 -11.10 -2.51
CA THR A 19 -0.41 -10.21 -1.85
C THR A 19 -0.70 -8.75 -2.16
N THR A 20 -1.06 -8.44 -3.40
CA THR A 20 -1.51 -7.09 -3.81
C THR A 20 -2.76 -6.66 -3.05
N ALA A 21 -3.75 -7.54 -2.90
CA ALA A 21 -4.98 -7.23 -2.17
C ALA A 21 -4.71 -6.90 -0.70
N VAL A 22 -3.86 -7.69 -0.03
CA VAL A 22 -3.43 -7.42 1.35
C VAL A 22 -2.67 -6.08 1.42
N ALA A 23 -1.76 -5.82 0.49
CA ALA A 23 -1.02 -4.57 0.45
C ALA A 23 -1.92 -3.35 0.28
N MET A 24 -2.90 -3.42 -0.64
CA MET A 24 -3.83 -2.31 -0.87
C MET A 24 -4.79 -2.11 0.29
N ALA A 25 -5.20 -3.17 0.99
CA ALA A 25 -6.01 -3.07 2.20
C ALA A 25 -5.31 -2.27 3.31
N VAL A 26 -3.97 -2.31 3.36
CA VAL A 26 -3.16 -1.48 4.27
C VAL A 26 -2.87 -0.11 3.65
N ALA A 27 -2.36 -0.06 2.42
CA ALA A 27 -1.84 1.16 1.82
C ALA A 27 -2.92 2.21 1.53
N LEU A 28 -4.12 1.80 1.10
CA LEU A 28 -5.20 2.72 0.77
C LEU A 28 -5.66 3.56 1.97
N PRO A 29 -6.10 2.98 3.10
CA PRO A 29 -6.56 3.78 4.22
C PRO A 29 -5.45 4.68 4.77
N PHE A 30 -4.26 4.14 5.02
CA PHE A 30 -3.17 4.94 5.61
C PHE A 30 -2.61 5.98 4.65
N GLY A 31 -2.46 5.65 3.36
CA GLY A 31 -1.97 6.56 2.33
C GLY A 31 -2.94 7.72 2.06
N LEU A 32 -4.24 7.44 1.90
CA LEU A 32 -5.25 8.46 1.65
C LEU A 32 -5.47 9.36 2.87
N LEU A 33 -5.52 8.79 4.08
CA LEU A 33 -5.62 9.59 5.30
C LEU A 33 -4.40 10.51 5.48
N SER A 34 -3.21 10.01 5.19
CA SER A 34 -1.98 10.81 5.22
C SER A 34 -2.01 11.94 4.19
N ALA A 35 -2.47 11.66 2.96
CA ALA A 35 -2.63 12.68 1.92
C ALA A 35 -3.60 13.79 2.34
N ILE A 36 -4.79 13.42 2.85
CA ILE A 36 -5.81 14.37 3.31
C ILE A 36 -5.27 15.21 4.48
N TYR A 37 -4.58 14.57 5.43
CA TYR A 37 -3.98 15.27 6.55
C TYR A 37 -2.92 16.27 6.07
N LEU A 38 -2.02 15.85 5.19
CA LEU A 38 -0.95 16.69 4.64
C LEU A 38 -1.47 17.85 3.79
N SER A 39 -2.56 17.66 3.04
CA SER A 39 -3.09 18.71 2.18
C SER A 39 -4.01 19.70 2.89
N GLU A 40 -4.77 19.28 3.91
CA GLU A 40 -5.84 20.11 4.50
C GLU A 40 -5.60 20.53 5.96
N PHE A 41 -4.81 19.77 6.71
CA PHE A 41 -4.62 19.97 8.15
C PHE A 41 -3.19 20.33 8.52
N ALA A 42 -2.20 19.81 7.79
CA ALA A 42 -0.80 20.00 8.12
C ALA A 42 -0.37 21.46 7.94
N GLY A 43 0.16 22.05 9.01
CA GLY A 43 0.85 23.34 8.93
C GLY A 43 2.19 23.23 8.20
N ALA A 44 2.78 24.37 7.84
CA ALA A 44 4.04 24.44 7.09
C ALA A 44 5.20 23.67 7.76
N ARG A 45 5.25 23.64 9.10
CA ARG A 45 6.28 22.89 9.85
C ARG A 45 6.10 21.38 9.74
N THR A 46 4.87 20.89 9.93
CA THR A 46 4.54 19.46 9.83
C THR A 46 4.82 18.94 8.43
N ARG A 47 4.46 19.69 7.40
CA ARG A 47 4.73 19.32 6.00
C ARG A 47 6.23 19.23 5.69
N ARG A 48 7.04 20.16 6.21
CA ARG A 48 8.51 20.14 6.07
C ARG A 48 9.18 18.94 6.73
N LEU A 49 8.52 18.28 7.69
CA LEU A 49 9.04 17.09 8.37
C LEU A 49 8.51 15.79 7.75
N LEU A 50 7.19 15.72 7.54
CA LEU A 50 6.55 14.50 7.05
C LEU A 50 6.87 14.21 5.59
N LYS A 51 6.95 15.21 4.72
CA LYS A 51 7.21 14.97 3.28
C LYS A 51 8.59 14.35 3.04
N PRO A 52 9.70 14.88 3.62
CA PRO A 52 10.99 14.20 3.55
C PRO A 52 10.99 12.81 4.21
N ALA A 53 10.28 12.60 5.31
CA ALA A 53 10.20 11.30 5.95
C ALA A 53 9.54 10.24 5.03
N LEU A 54 8.47 10.62 4.31
CA LEU A 54 7.83 9.77 3.31
C LEU A 54 8.77 9.47 2.13
N GLU A 55 9.54 10.46 1.67
CA GLU A 55 10.54 10.29 0.60
C GLU A 55 11.68 9.34 1.04
N VAL A 56 12.14 9.45 2.28
CA VAL A 56 13.14 8.53 2.86
C VAL A 56 12.58 7.10 2.92
N LEU A 57 11.33 6.91 3.35
CA LEU A 57 10.69 5.59 3.34
C LEU A 57 10.57 5.01 1.93
N ALA A 58 10.28 5.85 0.93
CA ALA A 58 10.23 5.45 -0.47
C ALA A 58 11.61 5.09 -1.05
N GLY A 59 12.70 5.62 -0.47
CA GLY A 59 14.08 5.35 -0.87
C GLY A 59 14.67 4.05 -0.31
N ILE A 60 13.98 3.38 0.63
CA ILE A 60 14.46 2.12 1.20
C ILE A 60 14.41 1.01 0.13
N PRO A 61 15.51 0.26 -0.09
CA PRO A 61 15.52 -0.85 -1.05
C PRO A 61 14.49 -1.91 -0.70
N THR A 62 13.78 -2.43 -1.71
CA THR A 62 12.69 -3.41 -1.55
C THR A 62 13.14 -4.72 -0.88
N ILE A 63 14.40 -5.13 -1.09
CA ILE A 63 14.99 -6.29 -0.42
C ILE A 63 15.02 -6.15 1.11
N VAL A 64 15.27 -4.94 1.62
CA VAL A 64 15.32 -4.66 3.06
C VAL A 64 13.93 -4.86 3.66
N TYR A 65 12.89 -4.42 2.95
CA TYR A 65 11.50 -4.69 3.33
C TYR A 65 11.18 -6.18 3.33
N GLY A 66 11.64 -6.95 2.34
CA GLY A 66 11.47 -8.41 2.31
C GLY A 66 12.07 -9.11 3.53
N PHE A 67 13.32 -8.78 3.87
CA PHE A 67 13.95 -9.30 5.09
C PHE A 67 13.24 -8.85 6.37
N PHE A 68 12.82 -7.59 6.44
CA PHE A 68 12.07 -7.07 7.59
C PHE A 68 10.72 -7.80 7.77
N ALA A 69 10.03 -8.09 6.67
CA ALA A 69 8.80 -8.87 6.69
C ALA A 69 9.03 -10.26 7.29
N LEU A 70 10.05 -10.97 6.84
CA LEU A 70 10.34 -12.33 7.28
C LEU A 70 10.89 -12.40 8.72
N THR A 71 11.76 -11.46 9.10
CA THR A 71 12.51 -11.54 10.37
C THR A 71 11.84 -10.82 11.54
N VAL A 72 10.98 -9.84 11.26
CA VAL A 72 10.33 -9.03 12.31
C VAL A 72 8.82 -9.20 12.24
N VAL A 73 8.21 -8.95 11.08
CA VAL A 73 6.74 -8.94 10.97
C VAL A 73 6.13 -10.34 11.10
N THR A 74 6.71 -11.34 10.45
CA THR A 74 6.22 -12.73 10.54
C THR A 74 6.25 -13.27 11.98
N PRO A 75 7.36 -13.15 12.75
CA PRO A 75 7.36 -13.57 14.15
C PRO A 75 6.35 -12.83 15.03
N ILE A 76 6.14 -11.53 14.81
CA ILE A 76 5.11 -10.77 15.52
C ILE A 76 3.72 -11.32 15.22
N LEU A 77 3.43 -11.58 13.94
CA LEU A 77 2.15 -12.14 13.53
C LEU A 77 1.94 -13.59 14.00
N GLN A 78 2.99 -14.40 14.08
CA GLN A 78 2.95 -15.74 14.67
C GLN A 78 2.57 -15.72 16.16
N GLY A 79 2.93 -14.66 16.89
CA GLY A 79 2.46 -14.46 18.26
C GLY A 79 0.96 -14.21 18.39
N ILE A 80 0.29 -13.81 17.30
CA ILE A 80 -1.15 -13.50 17.25
C ILE A 80 -1.93 -14.62 16.52
N ILE A 81 -1.32 -15.25 15.52
CA ILE A 81 -1.89 -16.28 14.65
C ILE A 81 -1.05 -17.56 14.82
N PRO A 82 -1.48 -18.51 15.68
CA PRO A 82 -0.65 -19.64 16.12
C PRO A 82 -0.19 -20.63 15.03
N ASP A 83 -0.75 -20.58 13.82
CA ASP A 83 -0.44 -21.50 12.71
C ASP A 83 0.14 -20.77 11.47
N LEU A 84 0.62 -19.53 11.64
CA LEU A 84 1.14 -18.75 10.52
C LEU A 84 2.45 -19.35 9.99
N ALA A 85 2.48 -19.68 8.70
CA ALA A 85 3.67 -20.23 8.06
C ALA A 85 4.85 -19.25 8.10
N GLY A 86 6.08 -19.76 8.23
CA GLY A 86 7.29 -18.92 8.25
C GLY A 86 7.46 -18.08 6.98
N PHE A 87 7.02 -18.60 5.83
CA PHE A 87 6.81 -17.81 4.62
C PHE A 87 5.30 -17.67 4.40
N ASN A 88 4.81 -16.45 4.28
CA ASN A 88 3.39 -16.21 4.15
C ASN A 88 3.09 -14.93 3.35
N ALA A 89 2.00 -14.98 2.60
CA ALA A 89 1.56 -13.85 1.78
C ALA A 89 1.10 -12.64 2.62
N LEU A 90 0.63 -12.88 3.85
CA LEU A 90 0.10 -11.85 4.75
C LEU A 90 1.20 -10.86 5.18
N SER A 91 2.33 -11.37 5.68
CA SER A 91 3.46 -10.55 6.13
C SER A 91 4.07 -9.79 4.95
N ALA A 92 4.26 -10.48 3.82
CA ALA A 92 4.75 -9.86 2.59
C ALA A 92 3.81 -8.74 2.11
N GLY A 93 2.50 -9.01 2.09
CA GLY A 93 1.47 -8.04 1.71
C GLY A 93 1.41 -6.84 2.65
N ILE A 94 1.46 -7.03 3.97
CA ILE A 94 1.44 -5.94 4.95
C ILE A 94 2.64 -5.01 4.76
N VAL A 95 3.85 -5.57 4.66
CA VAL A 95 5.07 -4.77 4.48
C VAL A 95 5.11 -4.10 3.12
N MET A 96 4.67 -4.79 2.06
CA MET A 96 4.47 -4.17 0.74
C MET A 96 3.47 -3.01 0.83
N GLY A 97 2.40 -3.16 1.60
CA GLY A 97 1.45 -2.08 1.88
C GLY A 97 2.13 -0.88 2.53
N ILE A 98 2.94 -1.09 3.56
CA ILE A 98 3.72 -0.03 4.23
C ILE A 98 4.63 0.70 3.24
N MET A 99 5.32 -0.03 2.38
CA MET A 99 6.19 0.54 1.33
C MET A 99 5.40 1.41 0.33
N ILE A 100 4.14 1.06 0.04
CA ILE A 100 3.30 1.76 -0.94
C ILE A 100 2.62 3.00 -0.33
N ILE A 101 2.49 3.10 1.00
CA ILE A 101 1.89 4.26 1.68
C ILE A 101 2.49 5.60 1.21
N PRO A 102 3.82 5.82 1.19
CA PRO A 102 4.39 7.08 0.72
C PRO A 102 4.02 7.43 -0.72
N MET A 103 3.91 6.43 -1.60
CA MET A 103 3.52 6.64 -2.99
C MET A 103 2.08 7.14 -3.09
N ILE A 104 1.12 6.45 -2.45
CA ILE A 104 -0.28 6.88 -2.44
C ILE A 104 -0.41 8.25 -1.78
N SER A 105 0.25 8.43 -0.62
CA SER A 105 0.18 9.67 0.16
C SER A 105 0.69 10.87 -0.65
N SER A 106 1.88 10.78 -1.25
CA SER A 106 2.47 11.90 -1.99
C SER A 106 1.65 12.24 -3.23
N LEU A 107 1.29 11.24 -4.03
CA LEU A 107 0.56 11.47 -5.28
C LEU A 107 -0.87 11.98 -5.02
N SER A 108 -1.55 11.45 -3.99
CA SER A 108 -2.86 11.95 -3.59
C SER A 108 -2.79 13.35 -2.96
N GLU A 109 -1.73 13.68 -2.20
CA GLU A 109 -1.52 15.03 -1.68
C GLU A 109 -1.36 16.04 -2.82
N ASP A 110 -0.56 15.71 -3.83
CA ASP A 110 -0.33 16.58 -4.99
C ASP A 110 -1.63 16.78 -5.79
N ALA A 111 -2.44 15.72 -5.95
CA ALA A 111 -3.77 15.81 -6.54
C ALA A 111 -4.70 16.74 -5.73
N LEU A 112 -4.75 16.59 -4.40
CA LEU A 112 -5.56 17.45 -3.53
C LEU A 112 -5.11 18.92 -3.59
N GLN A 113 -3.80 19.18 -3.66
CA GLN A 113 -3.26 20.53 -3.74
C GLN A 113 -3.49 21.22 -5.08
N SER A 114 -3.69 20.45 -6.15
CA SER A 114 -4.06 20.99 -7.46
C SER A 114 -5.47 21.62 -7.49
N VAL A 115 -6.33 21.28 -6.52
CA VAL A 115 -7.68 21.85 -6.42
C VAL A 115 -7.59 23.35 -6.13
N PRO A 116 -8.17 24.23 -7.00
CA PRO A 116 -8.07 25.68 -6.86
C PRO A 116 -8.54 26.18 -5.48
N ARG A 117 -7.79 27.11 -4.89
CA ARG A 117 -8.14 27.72 -3.60
C ARG A 117 -9.51 28.41 -3.60
N ALA A 118 -9.91 28.98 -4.73
CA ALA A 118 -11.21 29.61 -4.90
C ALA A 118 -12.39 28.68 -4.57
N LEU A 119 -12.29 27.37 -4.85
CA LEU A 119 -13.33 26.40 -4.50
C LEU A 119 -13.45 26.20 -2.98
N ARG A 120 -12.32 26.26 -2.27
CA ARG A 120 -12.26 26.14 -0.80
C ARG A 120 -12.83 27.39 -0.15
N GLU A 121 -12.43 28.56 -0.64
CA GLU A 121 -12.90 29.86 -0.17
C GLU A 121 -14.39 30.05 -0.42
N ALA A 122 -14.90 29.63 -1.58
CA ALA A 122 -16.33 29.63 -1.88
C ALA A 122 -17.12 28.75 -0.91
N SER A 123 -16.60 27.55 -0.59
CA SER A 123 -17.22 26.65 0.39
C SER A 123 -17.27 27.28 1.79
N TRP A 124 -16.18 27.92 2.23
CA TRP A 124 -16.16 28.63 3.52
C TRP A 124 -17.07 29.86 3.53
N GLY A 125 -17.18 30.57 2.39
CA GLY A 125 -18.10 31.70 2.22
C GLY A 125 -19.58 31.31 2.33
N LEU A 126 -19.93 30.05 2.02
CA LEU A 126 -21.25 29.48 2.24
C LEU A 126 -21.45 28.97 3.68
N GLY A 127 -20.51 29.20 4.59
CA GLY A 127 -20.56 28.76 5.99
C GLY A 127 -20.22 27.29 6.21
N ALA A 128 -19.62 26.60 5.22
CA ALA A 128 -19.24 25.21 5.38
C ALA A 128 -18.03 25.06 6.32
N THR A 129 -18.04 23.99 7.13
CA THR A 129 -16.88 23.63 7.96
C THR A 129 -15.77 23.05 7.10
N ARG A 130 -14.51 23.10 7.59
CA ARG A 130 -13.36 22.53 6.88
C ARG A 130 -13.59 21.07 6.49
N ILE A 131 -14.13 20.24 7.40
CA ILE A 131 -14.45 18.83 7.12
C ILE A 131 -15.49 18.72 5.99
N ALA A 132 -16.55 19.53 6.02
CA ALA A 132 -17.54 19.52 4.94
C ALA A 132 -16.93 19.92 3.59
N THR A 133 -16.04 20.91 3.55
CA THR A 133 -15.31 21.30 2.34
C THR A 133 -14.45 20.16 1.79
N ILE A 134 -13.73 19.44 2.66
CA ILE A 134 -12.89 18.30 2.24
C ILE A 134 -13.74 17.22 1.58
N PHE A 135 -14.81 16.76 2.25
CA PHE A 135 -15.60 15.64 1.75
C PHE A 135 -16.53 16.00 0.59
N ARG A 136 -17.00 17.25 0.49
CA ARG A 136 -17.99 17.66 -0.53
C ARG A 136 -17.40 18.44 -1.69
N VAL A 137 -16.20 18.99 -1.55
CA VAL A 137 -15.58 19.84 -2.58
C VAL A 137 -14.22 19.29 -2.99
N THR A 138 -13.27 19.22 -2.05
CA THR A 138 -11.87 18.92 -2.39
C THR A 138 -11.67 17.47 -2.82
N LEU A 139 -12.19 16.49 -2.07
CA LEU A 139 -12.07 15.07 -2.42
C LEU A 139 -12.75 14.74 -3.76
N PRO A 140 -14.01 15.16 -4.02
CA PRO A 140 -14.62 14.95 -5.33
C PRO A 140 -13.87 15.64 -6.47
N ALA A 141 -13.37 16.87 -6.26
CA ALA A 141 -12.63 17.60 -7.28
C ALA A 141 -11.26 16.96 -7.60
N ALA A 142 -10.61 16.34 -6.62
CA ALA A 142 -9.33 15.64 -6.79
C ALA A 142 -9.48 14.15 -7.16
N ALA A 143 -10.70 13.65 -7.34
CA ALA A 143 -10.98 12.22 -7.46
C ALA A 143 -10.23 11.54 -8.62
N SER A 144 -10.05 12.22 -9.76
CA SER A 144 -9.30 11.69 -10.90
C SER A 144 -7.82 11.48 -10.56
N GLY A 145 -7.18 12.44 -9.87
CA GLY A 145 -5.79 12.32 -9.44
C GLY A 145 -5.58 11.27 -8.35
N ILE A 146 -6.51 11.19 -7.38
CA ILE A 146 -6.50 10.14 -6.36
C ILE A 146 -6.64 8.76 -7.02
N THR A 147 -7.58 8.60 -7.95
CA THR A 147 -7.77 7.34 -8.68
C THR A 147 -6.51 6.95 -9.47
N ALA A 148 -5.87 7.91 -10.14
CA ALA A 148 -4.59 7.67 -10.83
C ALA A 148 -3.49 7.20 -9.87
N SER A 149 -3.39 7.81 -8.67
CA SER A 149 -2.41 7.37 -7.66
C SER A 149 -2.66 5.94 -7.19
N ILE A 150 -3.92 5.54 -7.04
CA ILE A 150 -4.31 4.19 -6.64
C ILE A 150 -3.95 3.19 -7.74
N ILE A 151 -4.23 3.52 -9.00
CA ILE A 151 -3.87 2.67 -10.14
C ILE A 151 -2.35 2.45 -10.18
N LEU A 152 -1.56 3.52 -10.04
CA LEU A 152 -0.09 3.42 -10.01
C LEU A 152 0.41 2.56 -8.83
N ALA A 153 -0.21 2.69 -7.67
CA ALA A 153 0.11 1.88 -6.50
C ALA A 153 -0.20 0.39 -6.72
N VAL A 154 -1.35 0.06 -7.33
CA VAL A 154 -1.70 -1.32 -7.71
C VAL A 154 -0.70 -1.86 -8.73
N SER A 155 -0.34 -1.08 -9.75
CA SER A 155 0.66 -1.49 -10.74
C SER A 155 2.02 -1.77 -10.10
N ARG A 156 2.43 -0.97 -9.12
CA ARG A 156 3.66 -1.21 -8.35
C ARG A 156 3.57 -2.47 -7.50
N ALA A 157 2.45 -2.71 -6.81
CA ALA A 157 2.26 -3.90 -6.00
C ALA A 157 2.32 -5.18 -6.83
N ILE A 158 1.67 -5.18 -8.00
CA ILE A 158 1.70 -6.31 -8.94
C ILE A 158 3.13 -6.55 -9.45
N GLY A 159 3.89 -5.47 -9.68
CA GLY A 159 5.27 -5.52 -10.13
C GLY A 159 6.31 -5.73 -9.02
N GLU A 160 5.91 -5.93 -7.77
CA GLU A 160 6.85 -6.16 -6.67
C GLU A 160 7.46 -7.56 -6.80
N THR A 161 8.78 -7.65 -6.72
CA THR A 161 9.54 -8.89 -6.95
C THR A 161 10.24 -9.35 -5.67
N MET A 162 10.92 -8.43 -4.98
CA MET A 162 11.87 -8.78 -3.92
C MET A 162 11.19 -9.07 -2.58
N ILE A 163 10.18 -8.28 -2.21
CA ILE A 163 9.45 -8.51 -0.95
C ILE A 163 8.79 -9.89 -0.98
N VAL A 164 8.11 -10.20 -2.07
CA VAL A 164 7.36 -11.45 -2.22
C VAL A 164 8.28 -12.67 -2.37
N ALA A 165 9.36 -12.59 -3.15
CA ALA A 165 10.32 -13.68 -3.26
C ALA A 165 10.95 -14.09 -1.92
N ILE A 166 11.18 -13.12 -1.01
CA ILE A 166 11.84 -13.36 0.28
C ILE A 166 10.84 -13.75 1.37
N ALA A 167 9.69 -13.08 1.44
CA ALA A 167 8.78 -13.20 2.58
C ALA A 167 7.53 -14.08 2.30
N ALA A 168 7.01 -14.08 1.06
CA ALA A 168 5.88 -14.92 0.70
C ALA A 168 6.29 -16.37 0.38
N GLY A 169 7.55 -16.55 -0.05
CA GLY A 169 8.15 -17.84 -0.39
C GLY A 169 8.05 -18.16 -1.89
N GLN A 170 8.44 -19.38 -2.24
CA GLN A 170 8.54 -19.86 -3.64
C GLN A 170 7.73 -21.15 -3.84
N GLN A 171 6.53 -21.19 -3.22
CA GLN A 171 5.66 -22.35 -3.26
C GLN A 171 4.41 -22.03 -4.09
N PRO A 172 4.27 -22.57 -5.32
CA PRO A 172 3.14 -22.30 -6.18
C PRO A 172 1.92 -23.06 -5.68
N ASN A 173 1.21 -22.44 -4.73
CA ASN A 173 -0.01 -22.97 -4.15
C ASN A 173 -1.22 -22.12 -4.57
N LEU A 174 -2.29 -22.77 -5.01
CA LEU A 174 -3.55 -22.10 -5.32
C LEU A 174 -4.35 -21.96 -4.03
N THR A 175 -4.22 -20.82 -3.36
CA THR A 175 -4.89 -20.56 -2.08
C THR A 175 -5.44 -19.14 -2.02
N ALA A 176 -6.56 -18.99 -1.31
CA ALA A 176 -7.11 -17.69 -0.92
C ALA A 176 -6.68 -17.31 0.50
N ASP A 177 -5.96 -18.19 1.20
CA ASP A 177 -5.52 -17.98 2.57
C ASP A 177 -4.18 -17.23 2.59
N PRO A 178 -4.13 -15.99 3.12
CA PRO A 178 -2.91 -15.20 3.16
C PRO A 178 -1.89 -15.71 4.18
N THR A 179 -2.27 -16.62 5.07
CA THR A 179 -1.36 -17.17 6.08
C THR A 179 -0.39 -18.21 5.53
N GLN A 180 -0.60 -18.65 4.29
CA GLN A 180 0.20 -19.66 3.62
C GLN A 180 1.25 -19.05 2.70
N SER A 181 2.27 -19.86 2.37
CA SER A 181 3.28 -19.51 1.38
C SER A 181 2.66 -19.52 -0.01
N VAL A 182 3.00 -18.50 -0.80
CA VAL A 182 2.58 -18.35 -2.19
C VAL A 182 3.79 -17.92 -3.03
N GLU A 183 3.80 -18.34 -4.28
CA GLU A 183 4.75 -17.86 -5.29
C GLU A 183 4.05 -16.83 -6.17
N THR A 184 4.67 -15.68 -6.42
CA THR A 184 4.12 -14.63 -7.29
C THR A 184 4.71 -14.71 -8.69
N MET A 185 3.99 -14.17 -9.69
CA MET A 185 4.46 -14.15 -11.09
C MET A 185 5.82 -13.46 -11.26
N THR A 186 6.11 -12.48 -10.40
CA THR A 186 7.32 -11.67 -10.39
C THR A 186 8.51 -12.33 -9.71
N ALA A 187 8.26 -13.34 -8.87
CA ALA A 187 9.28 -14.07 -8.12
C ALA A 187 9.70 -15.38 -8.79
N TYR A 188 8.98 -15.80 -9.84
CA TYR A 188 9.22 -16.99 -10.65
C TYR A 188 10.42 -16.82 -11.60
#